data_AF-A0A516SC29-F1
#
_entry.id   AF-A0A516SC29-F1
#
_cell.length_a   1.000
_cell.length_b   1.000
_cell.length_c   1.000
_cell.angle_alpha   90.00
_cell.angle_beta   90.00
_cell.angle_gamma   90.00
#
_symmetry.space_group_name_H-M   'P 1'
#
loop_
_entity.id
_entity.type
_entity.pdbx_description
1 polymer ?
#
loop_
_entity_poly.entity_id
_entity_poly.type
_entity_poly.pdbx_seq_one_letter_code
_entity_poly.pdbx_strand_id
1 'polypeptide(L)' 'MDVSSIASTASDMAAVQTANTAAIMVLRKSMDIQQQNAMTLLQALPQPSNPPNLGNRIDVRA' A
#
# COMPACT_ATOMS: atom_id res chain seq x y z
N MET A 1 -24.04 -0.64 41.87
CA MET A 1 -24.34 0.05 40.60
C MET A 1 -23.09 0.52 39.86
N ASP A 2 -21.87 0.31 40.38
CA ASP A 2 -20.60 0.74 39.77
C ASP A 2 -19.94 -0.33 38.88
N VAL A 3 -19.93 -1.58 39.36
CA VAL A 3 -19.41 -2.75 38.64
C VAL A 3 -20.12 -3.04 37.32
N SER A 4 -21.41 -2.71 37.22
CA SER A 4 -22.15 -2.81 35.94
C SER A 4 -21.65 -1.78 34.93
N SER A 5 -21.38 -0.55 35.36
CA SER A 5 -20.87 0.54 34.52
C SER A 5 -19.45 0.26 34.05
N ILE A 6 -18.60 -0.30 34.93
CA ILE A 6 -17.25 -0.77 34.59
C ILE A 6 -17.32 -1.91 33.57
N ALA A 7 -18.22 -2.88 33.75
CA ALA A 7 -18.39 -3.99 32.81
C ALA A 7 -18.85 -3.49 31.42
N SER A 8 -19.81 -2.58 31.37
CA SER A 8 -20.24 -1.93 30.11
C SER A 8 -19.09 -1.18 29.43
N THR A 9 -18.31 -0.41 30.19
CA THR A 9 -17.14 0.31 29.66
C THR A 9 -16.08 -0.65 29.11
N ALA A 10 -15.82 -1.75 29.81
CA ALA A 10 -14.87 -2.77 29.34
C ALA A 10 -15.35 -3.43 28.03
N SER A 11 -16.65 -3.70 27.91
CA SER A 11 -17.25 -4.20 26.66
C SER A 11 -17.12 -3.20 25.51
N ASP A 12 -17.39 -1.92 25.76
CA ASP A 12 -17.24 -0.86 24.76
C ASP A 12 -15.78 -0.72 24.30
N MET A 13 -14.83 -0.78 25.24
CA MET A 13 -13.39 -0.76 24.91
C MET A 13 -12.96 -1.97 24.09
N ALA A 14 -13.48 -3.17 24.37
CA ALA A 14 -13.19 -4.36 23.59
C ALA A 14 -13.72 -4.25 22.15
N ALA A 15 -14.92 -3.67 21.97
CA ALA A 15 -15.48 -3.41 20.65
C ALA A 15 -14.62 -2.40 19.86
N VAL A 16 -14.20 -1.30 20.51
CA VAL A 16 -13.30 -0.30 19.91
C VAL A 16 -11.95 -0.91 19.52
N GLN A 17 -11.35 -1.72 20.40
CA GLN A 17 -10.10 -2.40 20.11
C GLN A 17 -10.21 -3.33 18.89
N THR A 18 -11.33 -4.04 18.77
CA THR A 18 -11.59 -4.93 17.64
C THR A 18 -11.73 -4.13 16.34
N ALA A 19 -12.50 -3.04 16.35
CA ALA A 19 -12.66 -2.16 15.20
C ALA A 19 -11.31 -1.56 14.76
N ASN A 20 -10.49 -1.11 15.70
CA ASN A 20 -9.15 -0.58 15.42
C ASN A 20 -8.24 -1.62 14.78
N THR A 21 -8.21 -2.84 15.32
CA THR A 21 -7.40 -3.93 14.76
C THR A 21 -7.87 -4.27 13.35
N ALA A 22 -9.18 -4.34 13.11
CA ALA A 22 -9.73 -4.56 11.77
C ALA A 22 -9.35 -3.44 10.79
N ALA A 23 -9.45 -2.17 11.20
CA ALA A 23 -9.06 -1.03 10.38
C ALA A 23 -7.58 -1.08 9.99
N ILE A 24 -6.70 -1.42 10.95
CA ILE A 24 -5.26 -1.58 10.68
C ILE A 24 -5.01 -2.75 9.73
N MET A 25 -5.69 -3.89 9.92
CA MET A 25 -5.55 -5.04 9.01
C MET A 25 -5.98 -4.70 7.58
N VAL A 26 -7.09 -3.98 7.41
CA VAL A 26 -7.56 -3.51 6.09
C VAL A 26 -6.55 -2.55 5.48
N LEU A 27 -6.02 -1.59 6.24
CA LEU A 27 -4.98 -0.69 5.77
C LEU A 27 -3.75 -1.46 5.29
N ARG A 28 -3.25 -2.44 6.07
CA ARG A 28 -2.11 -3.28 5.67
C ARG A 28 -2.40 -4.06 4.40
N LYS A 29 -3.56 -4.72 4.32
CA LYS A 29 -3.98 -5.44 3.12
C LYS A 29 -4.05 -4.54 1.89
N SER A 30 -4.53 -3.30 2.06
CA SER A 30 -4.60 -2.33 0.96
C SER A 30 -3.20 -1.92 0.47
N MET A 31 -2.22 -1.81 1.37
CA MET A 31 -0.83 -1.56 0.98
C MET A 31 -0.23 -2.75 0.23
N ASP A 32 -0.46 -3.97 0.72
CA ASP A 32 0.03 -5.20 0.07
C ASP A 32 -0.54 -5.34 -1.35
N ILE A 33 -1.84 -5.03 -1.54
CA ILE A 33 -2.48 -5.04 -2.86
C ILE A 33 -1.88 -3.96 -3.77
N GLN A 34 -1.65 -2.75 -3.26
CA GLN A 34 -1.00 -1.69 -4.03
C GLN A 34 0.40 -2.09 -4.50
N GLN A 35 1.19 -2.73 -3.63
CA GLN A 35 2.51 -3.23 -3.98
C GLN A 35 2.45 -4.30 -5.08
N GLN A 36 1.53 -5.27 -4.96
CA GLN A 36 1.35 -6.30 -5.99
C GLN A 36 0.95 -5.69 -7.34
N ASN A 37 -0.02 -4.76 -7.33
CA ASN A 37 -0.44 -4.05 -8.55
C ASN A 37 0.71 -3.25 -9.17
N ALA A 38 1.49 -2.52 -8.36
CA ALA A 38 2.65 -1.78 -8.85
C ALA A 38 3.70 -2.71 -9.50
N MET A 39 3.91 -3.90 -8.93
CA MET A 39 4.82 -4.89 -9.49
C MET A 39 4.31 -5.47 -10.82
N THR A 40 3.02 -5.75 -10.93
CA THR A 40 2.41 -6.18 -12.21
C THR A 40 2.55 -5.11 -13.28
N LEU A 41 2.31 -3.84 -12.93
CA LEU A 41 2.51 -2.72 -13.86
C LEU A 41 3.96 -2.65 -14.32
N LEU A 42 4.93 -2.81 -13.40
CA LEU A 42 6.35 -2.82 -13.75
C LEU A 42 6.73 -3.97 -14.69
N GLN A 43 6.14 -5.16 -14.50
CA GLN A 43 6.37 -6.30 -15.39
C GLN A 43 5.69 -6.12 -16.76
N ALA A 44 4.59 -5.37 -16.81
CA ALA A 44 3.89 -5.05 -18.05
C ALA A 44 4.58 -3.95 -18.86
N LEU A 45 5.61 -3.28 -18.32
CA LEU A 45 6.38 -2.32 -19.10
C LEU A 45 7.05 -3.04 -20.28
N PRO A 46 6.90 -2.52 -21.52
CA PRO A 46 7.60 -3.07 -22.67
C PRO A 46 9.11 -2.94 -22.45
N GLN A 47 9.87 -3.96 -22.86
CA GLN A 47 11.32 -3.84 -22.85
C GLN A 47 11.75 -2.68 -23.76
N PRO A 48 12.68 -1.82 -23.31
CA PRO A 48 13.16 -0.72 -24.13
C PRO A 48 13.83 -1.26 -25.38
N SER A 49 13.18 -1.10 -26.52
CA SER A 49 13.73 -1.40 -27.84
C SER A 49 14.60 -0.23 -28.29
N ASN A 50 15.77 -0.09 -27.67
CA ASN A 50 16.73 0.91 -28.10
C ASN A 50 17.43 0.44 -29.39
N PRO A 51 17.45 1.25 -30.46
CA PRO A 51 18.22 0.93 -31.65
C PRO A 51 19.72 0.84 -31.31
N PRO A 52 20.50 0.00 -32.04
CA PRO A 52 21.92 -0.26 -31.74
C PRO A 52 22.85 0.96 -31.80
N ASN A 53 22.37 2.13 -32.22
CA ASN A 53 23.15 3.37 -32.32
C ASN A 53 22.56 4.54 -31.50
N LEU A 54 21.67 4.29 -30.55
CA LEU A 54 21.11 5.34 -29.71
C LEU A 54 22.20 5.93 -28.80
N GLY A 55 22.43 7.25 -28.87
CA GLY A 55 23.49 7.93 -28.10
C GLY A 55 24.83 8.08 -28.82
N ASN A 56 24.98 7.56 -30.05
CA ASN A 56 26.23 7.67 -30.83
C ASN A 56 26.44 9.03 -31.49
N ARG A 57 25.48 9.96 -31.37
CA ARG A 57 25.58 11.32 -31.90
C ARG A 57 25.26 12.30 -30.80
N ILE A 58 26.28 13.05 -30.39
CA ILE A 58 26.11 14.28 -29.61
C ILE A 58 26.09 15.41 -30.63
N ASP A 59 24.99 16.16 -30.70
CA ASP A 59 24.92 17.38 -31.50
C ASP A 59 25.80 18.45 -30.83
N VAL A 60 27.05 18.58 -31.30
CA VAL A 60 28.05 19.55 -30.83
C VAL A 60 27.97 20.91 -31.53
N ARG A 61 26.84 21.25 -32.16
CA ARG A 61 26.73 22.51 -32.90
C ARG A 61 26.02 23.59 -32.08
N ALA A 62 26.78 24.63 -31.74
CA ALA A 62 26.31 25.94 -31.27
C ALA A 62 26.21 26.92 -32.45
#